data_AF-W1DLW7-F1
#
_entry.id   AF-W1DLW7-F1
#
_cell.length_a   1.000
_cell.length_b   1.000
_cell.length_c   1.000
_cell.angle_alpha   90.00
_cell.angle_beta   90.00
_cell.angle_gamma   90.00
#
_symmetry.space_group_name_H-M   'P 1'
#
loop_
_entity.id
_entity.type
_entity.pdbx_description
1 polymer ?
#
loop_
_entity_poly.entity_id
_entity_poly.type
_entity_poly.pdbx_seq_one_letter_code
_entity_poly.pdbx_strand_id
1 'polypeptide(L)'
;MDFSKGQYMMGHHLNVFIGVALNVSDQPIEFKEALCGSWDVAAVTTWPLNVLEPGQKTEIYVAKKQKRGLAPTSKRPSLLGGAQ
;
A
#
# COMPACT_ATOMS: atom_id res chain seq x y z
N MET A 1 -11.89 -4.87 2.58
CA MET A 1 -11.58 -3.44 2.36
C MET A 1 -12.58 -2.91 1.37
N ASP A 2 -13.10 -1.71 1.59
CA ASP A 2 -14.11 -1.11 0.73
C ASP A 2 -13.53 0.13 0.03
N PHE A 3 -13.52 0.08 -1.31
CA PHE A 3 -13.12 1.17 -2.19
C PHE A 3 -14.31 1.71 -3.01
N SER A 4 -15.53 1.22 -2.78
CA SER A 4 -16.74 1.64 -3.52
C SER A 4 -17.05 3.13 -3.35
N LYS A 5 -16.69 3.70 -2.19
CA LYS A 5 -16.72 5.14 -1.88
C LYS A 5 -15.32 5.74 -1.75
N GLY A 6 -14.33 5.06 -2.32
CA GLY A 6 -12.93 5.46 -2.25
C GLY A 6 -12.63 6.70 -3.09
N GLN A 7 -11.46 7.29 -2.85
CA GLN A 7 -10.93 8.38 -3.66
C GLN A 7 -9.81 7.88 -4.56
N TYR A 8 -9.71 8.47 -5.74
CA TYR A 8 -8.63 8.21 -6.68
C TYR A 8 -7.93 9.52 -7.02
N MET A 9 -6.67 9.61 -6.65
CA MET A 9 -5.82 10.78 -6.93
C MET A 9 -4.81 10.41 -8.02
N MET A 10 -4.86 11.12 -9.14
CA MET A 10 -3.97 10.89 -10.28
C MET A 10 -2.83 11.90 -10.27
N GLY A 11 -1.59 11.41 -10.18
CA GLY A 11 -0.38 12.21 -10.29
C GLY A 11 0.38 11.91 -11.59
N HIS A 12 1.50 12.60 -11.81
CA HIS A 12 2.29 12.44 -13.04
C HIS A 12 3.01 11.07 -13.14
N HIS A 13 3.47 10.53 -12.00
CA HIS A 13 4.19 9.23 -11.96
C HIS A 13 3.51 8.19 -11.06
N LEU A 14 2.66 8.64 -10.14
CA LEU A 14 1.98 7.82 -9.15
C LEU A 14 0.49 8.13 -9.14
N ASN A 15 -0.32 7.09 -9.00
CA ASN A 15 -1.74 7.19 -8.69
C ASN A 15 -1.97 6.65 -7.29
N VAL A 16 -2.83 7.29 -6.51
CA VAL A 16 -3.15 6.85 -5.15
C VAL A 16 -4.62 6.45 -5.09
N PHE A 17 -4.87 5.24 -4.59
CA PHE A 17 -6.19 4.74 -4.29
C PHE A 17 -6.40 4.82 -2.78
N ILE A 18 -7.48 5.46 -2.36
CA ILE A 18 -7.83 5.67 -0.96
C ILE A 18 -9.12 4.90 -0.68
N GLY A 19 -9.12 4.04 0.33
CA GLY A 19 -10.28 3.25 0.73
C GLY A 19 -10.38 3.13 2.24
N VAL A 20 -11.44 2.47 2.72
CA VAL A 20 -11.67 2.27 4.15
C VAL A 20 -11.58 0.79 4.49
N ALA A 21 -10.82 0.47 5.54
CA ALA A 21 -10.87 -0.81 6.21
C ALA A 21 -11.79 -0.72 7.42
N LEU A 22 -12.56 -1.78 7.64
CA LEU A 22 -13.37 -2.00 8.85
C LEU A 22 -12.97 -3.36 9.40
N ASN A 23 -12.64 -3.42 10.68
CA ASN A 23 -12.52 -4.71 11.36
C ASN A 23 -13.91 -5.25 11.69
N VAL A 24 -14.28 -6.37 11.06
CA VAL A 24 -15.55 -7.08 11.28
C VAL A 24 -15.40 -8.32 12.15
N SER A 25 -14.19 -8.63 12.62
CA SER A 25 -13.98 -9.71 13.57
C SER A 25 -14.20 -9.25 15.00
N ASP A 26 -14.17 -10.21 15.92
CA ASP A 26 -14.23 -10.07 17.37
C ASP A 26 -12.82 -9.95 18.02
N GLN A 27 -11.76 -9.82 17.23
CA GLN A 27 -10.38 -9.70 17.72
C GLN A 27 -9.64 -8.52 17.08
N PRO A 28 -8.62 -7.95 17.73
CA PRO A 28 -7.76 -6.94 17.11
C PRO A 28 -7.04 -7.49 15.88
N ILE A 29 -7.02 -6.73 14.79
CA ILE A 29 -6.31 -7.09 13.55
C ILE A 29 -5.29 -6.02 13.21
N GLU A 30 -4.03 -6.43 13.07
CA GLU A 30 -2.98 -5.61 12.48
C GLU A 30 -3.12 -5.63 10.95
N PHE A 31 -3.11 -4.45 10.35
CA PHE A 31 -3.10 -4.31 8.90
C PHE A 31 -1.72 -4.68 8.35
N LYS A 32 -1.69 -5.65 7.43
CA LYS A 32 -0.44 -6.09 6.78
C LYS A 32 -0.31 -5.46 5.41
N GLU A 33 0.43 -4.36 5.31
CA GLU A 33 0.63 -3.58 4.08
C GLU A 33 1.18 -4.44 2.94
N ALA A 34 2.03 -5.42 3.26
CA ALA A 34 2.62 -6.35 2.31
C ALA A 34 1.59 -7.15 1.51
N LEU A 35 0.37 -7.37 2.04
CA LEU A 35 -0.70 -8.10 1.34
C LEU A 35 -1.28 -7.31 0.17
N CYS A 36 -1.13 -5.98 0.16
CA CYS A 36 -1.51 -5.11 -0.94
C CYS A 36 -0.37 -4.90 -1.94
N GLY A 37 0.79 -5.55 -1.75
CA GLY A 37 1.95 -5.43 -2.62
C GLY A 37 1.74 -6.07 -4.00
N SER A 38 2.16 -5.35 -5.04
CA SER A 38 2.27 -5.86 -6.41
C SER A 38 3.43 -5.16 -7.12
N TRP A 39 3.80 -5.62 -8.32
CA TRP A 39 4.93 -5.09 -9.07
C TRP A 39 4.80 -3.59 -9.41
N ASP A 40 3.57 -3.11 -9.55
CA ASP A 40 3.23 -1.71 -9.84
C ASP A 40 2.87 -0.91 -8.59
N VAL A 41 2.90 -1.51 -7.40
CA VAL A 41 2.65 -0.82 -6.12
C VAL A 41 3.95 -0.20 -5.64
N ALA A 42 3.92 1.11 -5.36
CA ALA A 42 5.06 1.87 -4.86
C ALA A 42 5.08 1.90 -3.32
N ALA A 43 3.92 2.05 -2.70
CA ALA A 43 3.78 2.09 -1.24
C ALA A 43 2.34 1.79 -0.83
N VAL A 44 2.18 1.29 0.39
CA VAL A 44 0.88 1.09 1.05
C VAL A 44 1.02 1.58 2.49
N THR A 45 0.02 2.29 2.99
CA THR A 45 -0.01 2.74 4.39
C THR A 45 -1.45 2.91 4.87
N THR A 46 -1.63 3.01 6.20
CA THR A 46 -2.91 3.22 6.86
C THR A 46 -2.86 4.49 7.71
N TRP A 47 -4.02 5.12 7.91
CA TRP A 47 -4.16 6.25 8.82
C TRP A 47 -5.58 6.29 9.41
N PRO A 48 -5.74 6.60 10.72
CA PRO A 48 -4.68 6.83 11.71
C PRO A 48 -4.22 5.54 12.40
N LEU A 49 -4.89 4.40 12.16
CA LEU A 49 -4.69 3.16 12.91
C LEU A 49 -4.04 2.09 12.03
N ASN A 50 -2.96 1.47 12.52
CA ASN A 50 -2.38 0.27 11.92
C ASN A 50 -2.91 -1.04 12.56
N VAL A 51 -3.41 -0.95 13.79
CA VAL A 51 -4.12 -2.06 14.47
C VAL A 51 -5.55 -1.60 14.71
N LEU A 52 -6.51 -2.41 14.26
CA LEU A 52 -7.93 -2.12 14.38
C LEU A 52 -8.57 -3.06 15.40
N GLU A 53 -9.12 -2.50 16.46
CA GLU A 53 -10.03 -3.20 17.38
C GLU A 53 -11.33 -3.58 16.66
N PRO A 54 -12.12 -4.53 17.19
CA PRO A 54 -13.44 -4.88 16.66
C PRO A 54 -14.31 -3.65 16.40
N GLY A 55 -14.81 -3.51 15.17
CA GLY A 55 -15.66 -2.39 14.74
C GLY A 55 -14.92 -1.09 14.38
N GLN A 56 -13.60 -0.99 14.59
CA GLN A 56 -12.83 0.19 14.20
C GLN A 56 -12.63 0.28 12.69
N LYS A 57 -12.37 1.51 12.22
CA LYS A 57 -12.10 1.82 10.83
C LYS A 57 -10.80 2.60 10.68
N THR A 58 -10.12 2.40 9.56
CA THR A 58 -8.92 3.15 9.16
C THR A 58 -8.97 3.42 7.67
N GLU A 59 -8.32 4.49 7.21
CA GLU A 59 -8.09 4.74 5.80
C GLU A 59 -6.88 3.92 5.33
N ILE A 60 -6.93 3.49 4.07
CA ILE A 60 -5.85 2.76 3.41
C ILE A 60 -5.48 3.53 2.16
N TYR A 61 -4.20 3.79 2.00
CA TYR A 61 -3.63 4.47 0.85
C TYR A 61 -2.75 3.50 0.09
N VAL A 62 -3.05 3.27 -1.19
CA VAL A 62 -2.27 2.42 -2.08
C VAL A 62 -1.72 3.28 -3.21
N ALA A 63 -0.42 3.56 -3.19
CA ALA A 63 0.26 4.28 -4.24
C ALA A 63 0.73 3.28 -5.32
N LYS A 64 0.32 3.51 -6.57
CA LYS A 64 0.68 2.71 -7.74
C LYS A 64 1.45 3.53 -8.76
N LYS A 65 2.49 2.95 -9.35
CA LYS A 65 3.25 3.52 -10.46
C LYS A 65 2.36 3.57 -11.70
N GLN A 66 2.33 4.71 -12.38
CA GLN A 66 1.76 4.76 -13.73
C GLN A 66 2.65 3.93 -14.65
N LYS A 67 2.04 3.06 -15.47
CA LYS A 67 2.78 2.29 -16.49
C LYS A 67 3.28 3.26 -17.57
N ARG A 68 4.49 3.79 -17.40
CA ARG A 68 5.23 4.54 -18.43
C ARG A 68 6.58 3.88 -18.66
N GLY A 69 6.70 3.18 -19.79
CA GLY A 69 7.96 2.65 -20.30
C GLY A 69 8.60 1.53 -19.47
N LEU A 70 9.58 0.83 -20.04
CA LEU A 70 10.42 -0.08 -19.28
C LEU A 70 11.06 0.71 -18.13
N ALA A 71 10.81 0.29 -16.89
CA ALA A 71 11.52 0.82 -15.75
C ALA A 71 13.03 0.66 -15.99
N PRO A 72 13.85 1.70 -15.74
CA PRO A 72 15.29 1.56 -15.86
C PRO A 72 15.74 0.41 -14.98
N THR A 73 16.43 -0.57 -15.57
CA THR A 73 16.99 -1.76 -14.90
C THR A 73 18.24 -1.37 -14.11
N SER A 74 18.15 -0.31 -13.30
CA SER A 74 19.18 0.01 -12.34
C SER A 74 19.20 -1.11 -11.30
N LYS A 75 20.14 -2.04 -11.46
CA LYS A 75 20.35 -3.11 -10.47
C LYS A 75 20.86 -2.47 -9.20
N ARG A 76 20.01 -2.40 -8.18
CA ARG A 76 20.41 -2.00 -6.82
C ARG A 76 21.49 -2.98 -6.34
N PRO A 77 22.69 -2.50 -5.97
CA PRO A 77 23.70 -3.35 -5.35
C PRO A 77 23.15 -3.98 -4.06
N SER A 78 23.38 -5.28 -3.89
CA SER A 78 23.01 -5.95 -2.65
C SER A 78 23.95 -5.52 -1.52
N LEU A 79 23.39 -5.07 -0.40
CA LEU A 79 24.16 -4.86 0.83
C LEU A 79 24.54 -6.18 1.52
N LEU A 80 23.94 -7.30 1.11
CA LEU A 80 24.29 -8.63 1.60
C LEU A 80 25.51 -9.24 0.88
N GLY A 81 26.09 -8.52 -0.10
CA GLY A 81 27.23 -8.95 -0.89
C GLY A 81 28.39 -7.94 -0.89
N GLY A 82 28.61 -7.23 0.21
CA GLY A 82 29.73 -6.32 0.34
C GLY A 82 31.07 -7.08 0.36
N ALA A 83 31.88 -6.84 -0.68
CA ALA A 83 33.28 -7.24 -0.88
C ALA A 83 33.60 -8.74 -1.09
N GLN A 84 34.07 -9.06 -2.30
CA GLN A 84 35.23 -9.92 -2.50
C GLN A 84 36.12 -9.30 -3.57
#